data_AF-A0A961PBM3-F1
#
_entry.id   AF-A0A961PBM3-F1
#
_cell.length_a   1.000
_cell.length_b   1.000
_cell.length_c   1.000
_cell.angle_alpha   90.00
_cell.angle_beta   90.00
_cell.angle_gamma   90.00
#
_symmetry.space_group_name_H-M   'P 1'
#
loop_
_entity.id
_entity.type
_entity.pdbx_description
1 polymer ?
#
loop_
_entity_poly.entity_id
_entity_poly.type
_entity_poly.pdbx_seq_one_letter_code
_entity_poly.pdbx_strand_id
1 'polypeptide(L)'
;MDQTPPLRLHDLADALGAVRAEIRALKARETELRAALIAARPNGPVTGRHFEVQIRTKERRVFDRDALPKAILGDHRFWMTRASQTVVTRAREAGPSRAGPCDPEPDLFGEVTDLVLIEDF
;
A
#
# COMPACT_ATOMS: atom_id res chain seq x y z
N MET A 1 35.09 -15.25 -5.51
CA MET A 1 34.50 -14.22 -4.63
C MET A 1 33.85 -13.21 -5.55
N ASP A 2 32.54 -13.33 -5.76
CA ASP A 2 31.82 -12.47 -6.70
C ASP A 2 31.35 -11.23 -5.93
N GLN A 3 32.08 -10.12 -6.07
CA GLN A 3 31.68 -8.84 -5.48
C GLN A 3 30.83 -8.10 -6.51
N THR A 4 29.51 -8.29 -6.45
CA THR A 4 28.56 -7.45 -7.18
C THR A 4 28.73 -6.01 -6.67
N PRO A 5 29.08 -5.04 -7.54
CA PRO A 5 29.26 -3.66 -7.11
C PRO A 5 27.93 -3.11 -6.54
N PRO A 6 27.98 -2.23 -5.52
CA PRO A 6 26.77 -1.69 -4.91
C PRO A 6 25.97 -0.88 -5.93
N LEU A 7 24.68 -1.23 -6.07
CA LEU A 7 23.73 -0.52 -6.94
C LEU A 7 23.62 0.95 -6.52
N ARG A 8 23.53 1.87 -7.48
CA ARG A 8 23.36 3.29 -7.17
C ARG A 8 21.96 3.54 -6.60
N LEU A 9 21.80 4.58 -5.79
CA LEU A 9 20.50 4.89 -5.16
C LEU A 9 19.37 5.12 -6.17
N HIS A 10 19.68 5.65 -7.36
CA HIS A 10 18.70 5.78 -8.44
C HIS A 10 18.32 4.41 -9.02
N ASP A 11 19.29 3.53 -9.29
CA ASP A 11 19.02 2.16 -9.77
C ASP A 11 18.14 1.39 -8.78
N LEU A 12 18.38 1.58 -7.47
CA LEU A 12 17.56 1.00 -6.41
C LEU A 12 16.14 1.57 -6.39
N ALA A 13 15.98 2.88 -6.60
CA ALA A 13 14.68 3.53 -6.66
C ALA A 13 13.88 3.07 -7.88
N ASP A 14 14.52 2.96 -9.05
CA ASP A 14 13.90 2.49 -10.30
C ASP A 14 13.52 1.01 -10.22
N ALA A 15 14.42 0.17 -9.70
CA ALA A 15 14.13 -1.25 -9.47
C ALA A 15 12.96 -1.44 -8.48
N LEU A 16 12.94 -0.67 -7.39
CA LEU A 16 11.83 -0.69 -6.44
C LEU A 16 10.52 -0.21 -7.08
N GLY A 17 10.58 0.84 -7.91
CA GLY A 17 9.44 1.36 -8.66
C GLY A 17 8.86 0.33 -9.62
N ALA A 18 9.70 -0.37 -10.38
CA ALA A 18 9.30 -1.43 -11.30
C ALA A 18 8.59 -2.58 -10.56
N VAL A 19 9.17 -3.09 -9.47
CA VAL A 19 8.56 -4.14 -8.65
C VAL A 19 7.24 -3.67 -8.04
N ARG A 20 7.15 -2.44 -7.56
CA ARG A 20 5.90 -1.88 -7.02
C ARG A 20 4.81 -1.74 -8.08
N ALA A 21 5.18 -1.40 -9.31
CA ALA A 21 4.25 -1.35 -10.44
C ALA A 21 3.70 -2.75 -10.77
N GLU A 22 4.56 -3.76 -10.81
CA GLU A 22 4.16 -5.15 -11.03
C GLU A 22 3.26 -5.67 -9.90
N ILE A 23 3.64 -5.44 -8.63
CA ILE A 23 2.80 -5.79 -7.48
C ILE A 23 1.43 -5.11 -7.58
N ARG A 24 1.38 -3.84 -7.96
CA ARG A 24 0.10 -3.12 -8.11
C ARG A 24 -0.77 -3.76 -9.19
N ALA A 25 -0.20 -4.10 -10.34
CA ALA A 25 -0.93 -4.75 -11.42
C ALA A 25 -1.46 -6.14 -10.99
N LEU A 26 -0.62 -6.93 -10.32
CA LEU A 26 -1.00 -8.23 -9.79
C LEU A 26 -2.10 -8.12 -8.72
N LYS A 27 -1.99 -7.16 -7.79
CA LYS A 27 -3.02 -6.90 -6.77
C LYS A 27 -4.36 -6.45 -7.35
N ALA A 28 -4.33 -5.62 -8.40
CA ALA A 28 -5.55 -5.22 -9.10
C ALA A 28 -6.26 -6.46 -9.67
N ARG A 29 -5.52 -7.29 -10.40
CA ARG A 29 -6.04 -8.54 -10.96
C ARG A 29 -6.51 -9.53 -9.90
N GLU A 30 -5.78 -9.67 -8.80
CA GLU A 30 -6.19 -10.48 -7.66
C GLU A 30 -7.51 -9.99 -7.07
N THR A 31 -7.66 -8.66 -6.90
CA THR A 31 -8.87 -8.04 -6.37
C THR A 31 -10.07 -8.29 -7.27
N GLU A 32 -9.91 -8.16 -8.59
CA GLU A 32 -10.95 -8.49 -9.57
C GLU A 32 -11.39 -9.96 -9.47
N LEU A 33 -10.43 -10.89 -9.46
CA LEU A 33 -10.71 -12.33 -9.33
C LEU A 33 -11.39 -12.65 -8.00
N ARG A 34 -10.94 -12.04 -6.90
CA ARG A 34 -11.53 -12.21 -5.58
C ARG A 34 -12.96 -11.67 -5.53
N ALA A 35 -13.22 -10.49 -6.08
CA ALA A 35 -14.55 -9.90 -6.17
C ALA A 35 -15.49 -10.80 -6.99
N ALA A 36 -15.02 -11.31 -8.13
CA ALA A 36 -15.76 -12.24 -8.96
C ALA A 36 -16.10 -13.55 -8.23
N LEU A 37 -15.14 -14.10 -7.47
CA LEU A 37 -15.36 -15.32 -6.66
C LEU A 37 -16.39 -15.12 -5.55
N ILE A 38 -16.30 -14.00 -4.81
CA ILE A 38 -17.26 -13.67 -3.74
C ILE A 38 -18.66 -13.44 -4.33
N ALA A 39 -18.76 -12.73 -5.45
CA ALA A 39 -20.03 -12.49 -6.13
C ALA A 39 -20.67 -13.80 -6.65
N ALA A 40 -19.87 -14.71 -7.19
CA ALA A 40 -20.34 -15.98 -7.72
C ALA A 40 -20.75 -16.96 -6.61
N ARG A 41 -19.99 -17.02 -5.51
CA ARG A 41 -20.27 -17.90 -4.37
C ARG A 41 -19.85 -17.21 -3.06
N PRO A 42 -20.78 -16.58 -2.32
CA PRO A 42 -20.42 -15.83 -1.13
C PRO A 42 -19.93 -16.70 0.03
N ASN A 43 -20.32 -17.99 0.07
CA ASN A 43 -19.95 -18.92 1.13
C ASN A 43 -19.60 -20.31 0.59
N GLY A 44 -18.51 -20.89 1.11
CA GLY A 44 -18.06 -22.25 0.81
C GLY A 44 -16.85 -22.35 -0.13
N PRO A 45 -16.29 -23.56 -0.31
CA PRO A 45 -15.09 -23.77 -1.12
C PRO A 45 -15.40 -23.69 -2.63
N VAL A 46 -14.47 -23.19 -3.42
CA VAL A 46 -14.49 -23.20 -4.88
C VAL A 46 -13.26 -23.92 -5.38
N THR A 47 -13.44 -25.07 -6.02
CA THR A 47 -12.34 -25.90 -6.53
C THR A 47 -12.17 -25.68 -8.04
N GLY A 48 -10.97 -25.29 -8.44
CA GLY A 48 -10.51 -25.26 -9.83
C GLY A 48 -9.63 -26.45 -10.18
N ARG A 49 -9.08 -26.46 -11.39
CA ARG A 49 -8.25 -27.56 -11.90
C ARG A 49 -6.95 -27.80 -11.12
N HIS A 50 -6.38 -26.74 -10.54
CA HIS A 50 -5.09 -26.76 -9.85
C HIS A 50 -5.14 -26.19 -8.42
N PHE A 51 -6.22 -25.51 -8.04
CA PHE A 51 -6.31 -24.75 -6.80
C PHE A 51 -7.72 -24.82 -6.21
N GLU A 52 -7.82 -24.75 -4.88
CA GLU A 52 -9.08 -24.59 -4.15
C GLU A 52 -9.06 -23.26 -3.38
N VAL A 53 -10.19 -22.54 -3.40
CA VAL A 53 -10.38 -21.27 -2.70
C VAL A 53 -11.44 -21.45 -1.62
N GLN A 54 -11.15 -21.10 -0.38
CA GLN A 54 -12.12 -21.10 0.72
C GLN A 54 -12.49 -19.68 1.11
N ILE A 55 -13.77 -19.33 0.97
CA ILE A 55 -14.28 -18.01 1.36
C ILE A 55 -14.80 -18.10 2.80
N ARG A 56 -14.14 -17.38 3.71
CA ARG A 56 -14.49 -17.30 5.14
C ARG A 56 -14.74 -15.85 5.53
N THR A 57 -15.92 -15.58 6.07
CA THR A 57 -16.24 -14.28 6.66
C THR A 57 -15.80 -14.29 8.11
N LYS A 58 -14.92 -13.36 8.49
CA LYS A 58 -14.48 -13.16 9.87
C LYS A 58 -14.94 -11.80 10.34
N GLU A 59 -15.77 -11.78 11.35
CA GLU A 59 -16.09 -10.57 12.10
C GLU A 59 -15.01 -10.40 13.19
N ARG A 60 -14.45 -9.19 13.27
CA ARG A 60 -13.56 -8.81 14.38
C ARG A 60 -14.13 -7.58 15.06
N ARG A 61 -14.12 -7.58 16.39
CA ARG A 61 -14.38 -6.38 17.17
C ARG A 61 -13.15 -5.48 17.02
N VAL A 62 -13.35 -4.30 16.46
CA VAL A 62 -12.31 -3.28 16.38
C VAL A 62 -12.57 -2.28 17.48
N PHE A 63 -11.51 -1.82 18.12
CA PHE A 63 -11.60 -0.76 19.11
C PHE A 63 -11.88 0.56 18.40
N ASP A 64 -13.06 1.13 18.64
CA ASP A 64 -13.44 2.41 18.10
C ASP A 64 -12.82 3.54 18.94
N ARG A 65 -11.76 4.13 18.40
CA ARG A 65 -11.06 5.24 19.03
C ARG A 65 -11.92 6.50 19.13
N ASP A 66 -12.82 6.73 18.17
CA ASP A 66 -13.63 7.94 18.11
C ASP A 66 -14.79 7.89 19.10
N ALA A 67 -15.19 6.67 19.51
CA ALA A 67 -16.09 6.45 20.63
C ALA A 67 -15.45 6.66 22.01
N LEU A 68 -14.15 6.97 22.10
CA LEU A 68 -13.50 7.21 23.38
C LEU A 68 -13.89 8.54 24.03
N PRO A 69 -14.03 8.58 25.37
CA PRO A 69 -14.13 9.83 26.09
C PRO A 69 -12.92 10.74 25.82
N LYS A 70 -13.18 12.04 25.66
CA LYS A 70 -12.13 13.06 25.47
C LYS A 70 -11.06 13.03 26.57
N ALA A 71 -11.43 12.62 27.78
CA ALA A 71 -10.52 12.47 28.91
C ALA A 71 -9.42 11.42 28.69
N ILE A 72 -9.70 10.34 27.95
CA ILE A 72 -8.70 9.30 27.63
C ILE A 72 -7.89 9.72 26.39
N LEU A 73 -8.56 10.30 25.38
CA LEU A 73 -7.88 10.77 24.16
C LEU A 73 -6.84 11.86 24.43
N GLY A 74 -7.09 12.73 25.41
CA GLY A 74 -6.17 13.80 25.80
C GLY A 74 -5.08 13.39 26.79
N ASP A 75 -5.12 12.19 27.36
CA ASP A 75 -4.17 11.76 28.38
C ASP A 75 -3.02 10.96 27.75
N HIS A 76 -1.83 11.56 27.77
CA HIS A 76 -0.60 11.03 27.17
C HIS A 76 -0.16 9.69 27.76
N ARG A 77 -0.63 9.31 28.96
CA ARG A 77 -0.31 8.02 29.59
C ARG A 77 -0.92 6.83 28.85
N PHE A 78 -1.96 7.06 28.07
CA PHE A 78 -2.59 6.04 27.23
C PHE A 78 -2.06 6.03 25.79
N TRP A 79 -1.06 6.87 25.49
CA TRP A 79 -0.45 6.97 24.16
C TRP A 79 0.97 6.42 24.15
N MET A 80 1.30 5.66 23.10
CA MET A 80 2.63 5.11 22.85
C MET A 80 3.14 5.61 21.51
N THR A 81 4.31 6.23 21.49
CA THR A 81 4.96 6.65 20.25
C THR A 81 5.72 5.47 19.64
N ARG A 82 5.33 5.04 18.44
CA ARG A 82 6.08 4.07 17.62
C ARG A 82 6.55 4.77 16.34
N ALA A 83 7.81 4.64 16.01
CA ALA A 83 8.36 5.12 14.75
C ALA A 83 8.32 3.98 13.72
N SER A 84 7.71 4.22 12.56
CA SER A 84 7.76 3.34 11.40
C SER A 84 8.30 4.12 10.22
N GLN A 85 9.16 3.49 9.42
CA GLN A 85 9.70 4.07 8.19
C GLN A 85 8.98 3.43 7.00
N THR A 86 8.24 4.24 6.26
CA THR A 86 7.53 3.80 5.05
C THR A 86 8.25 4.32 3.82
N VAL A 87 8.65 3.42 2.93
CA VAL A 87 9.22 3.78 1.62
C VAL A 87 8.08 4.00 0.64
N VAL A 88 7.85 5.26 0.27
CA VAL A 88 6.83 5.67 -0.70
C VAL A 88 7.47 5.86 -2.06
N THR A 89 6.92 5.20 -3.08
CA THR A 89 7.37 5.31 -4.48
C THR A 89 6.33 6.10 -5.28
N ARG A 90 6.76 7.15 -6.00
CA ARG A 90 5.92 7.95 -6.89
C ARG A 90 6.49 7.88 -8.31
N ALA A 91 5.63 7.73 -9.31
CA ALA A 91 6.05 7.87 -10.70
C ALA A 91 6.52 9.31 -10.92
N ARG A 92 7.72 9.48 -11.46
CA ARG A 92 8.22 10.79 -11.86
C ARG A 92 7.96 10.93 -13.35
N GLU A 93 7.14 11.90 -13.73
CA GLU A 93 7.01 12.26 -15.14
C GLU A 93 8.42 12.65 -15.65
N ALA A 94 8.82 12.09 -16.78
CA ALA A 94 10.03 12.50 -17.48
C ALA A 94 9.79 13.91 -18.01
N GLY A 95 9.98 14.92 -17.15
CA GLY A 95 9.89 16.31 -17.55
C GLY A 95 10.89 16.60 -18.67
N PRO A 96 10.54 17.45 -19.65
CA PRO A 96 11.45 17.80 -20.73
C PRO A 96 12.73 18.38 -20.15
N SER A 97 13.87 17.87 -20.63
CA SER A 97 15.19 18.45 -20.38
C SER A 97 15.13 19.96 -20.65
N ARG A 98 15.59 20.74 -19.65
CA ARG A 98 15.67 22.21 -19.59
C ARG A 98 15.64 22.93 -20.95
N ALA A 99 14.54 23.64 -21.20
CA ALA A 99 14.53 24.85 -22.02
C ALA A 99 13.64 25.91 -21.36
N GLY A 100 14.26 26.85 -20.62
CA GLY A 100 13.78 28.22 -20.34
C GLY A 100 12.54 28.42 -19.43
N PRO A 101 12.45 29.56 -18.70
CA PRO A 101 11.42 29.80 -17.68
C PRO A 101 10.21 30.59 -18.22
N CYS A 102 9.01 30.30 -17.71
CA CYS A 102 7.94 31.31 -17.56
C CYS A 102 6.90 30.78 -16.57
N ASP A 103 7.07 31.22 -15.31
CA ASP A 103 6.13 31.49 -14.23
C ASP A 103 4.95 30.56 -13.88
N PRO A 104 4.55 30.54 -12.59
CA PRO A 104 3.78 29.46 -11.97
C PRO A 104 2.29 29.80 -11.86
N GLU A 105 1.43 28.79 -11.79
CA GLU A 105 0.25 28.83 -10.90
C GLU A 105 -0.13 27.39 -10.48
N PRO A 106 -0.69 27.24 -9.27
CA PRO A 106 -0.54 26.06 -8.43
C PRO A 106 -1.72 25.08 -8.58
N ASP A 107 -1.74 24.11 -7.66
CA ASP A 107 -2.96 23.46 -7.17
C ASP A 107 -3.49 22.32 -8.09
N LEU A 108 -3.70 21.07 -7.69
CA LEU A 108 -4.16 20.49 -6.43
C LEU A 108 -3.97 18.96 -6.45
N PHE A 109 -3.51 18.42 -5.32
CA PHE A 109 -3.79 17.08 -4.77
C PHE A 109 -3.62 15.81 -5.62
N GLY A 110 -2.80 14.92 -5.09
CA GLY A 110 -2.81 13.49 -5.37
C GLY A 110 -2.00 12.74 -4.32
N GLU A 111 -2.39 12.89 -3.06
CA GLU A 111 -1.79 12.19 -1.93
C GLU A 111 -2.04 10.68 -2.06
N VAL A 112 -1.07 9.94 -2.61
CA VAL A 112 -1.09 8.47 -2.58
C VAL A 112 -0.36 8.04 -1.32
N THR A 113 -1.14 7.84 -0.25
CA THR A 113 -0.67 7.25 1.01
C THR A 113 -1.10 5.79 1.03
N ASP A 114 -0.29 4.91 0.44
CA ASP A 114 -0.40 3.47 0.68
C ASP A 114 0.27 3.18 2.04
N LEU A 115 -0.50 3.36 3.11
CA LEU A 115 -0.11 3.02 4.47
C LEU A 115 -0.26 1.50 4.64
N VAL A 116 0.80 0.74 4.34
CA VAL A 116 0.85 -0.68 4.74
C VAL A 116 1.15 -0.72 6.23
N LEU A 117 0.10 -0.87 7.05
CA LEU A 117 0.21 -1.26 8.45
C LEU A 117 0.73 -2.70 8.49
N ILE A 118 2.03 -2.85 8.77
CA ILE A 118 2.58 -4.12 9.24
C ILE A 118 2.20 -4.20 10.73
N GLU A 119 1.10 -4.89 11.03
CA GLU A 119 0.80 -5.34 12.39
C GLU A 119 1.66 -6.57 12.67
N ASP A 120 2.83 -6.37 13.30
CA ASP A 120 3.53 -7.46 13.98
C ASP A 120 2.66 -7.91 15.17
N PHE A 121 2.15 -9.14 15.09
CA PHE A 121 1.41 -9.84 16.14
C PHE A 121 2.35 -10.43 17.21
#